data_AF-A0A5K1IQA1-F1
#
_entry.id   AF-A0A5K1IQA1-F1
#
_cell.length_a   1.000
_cell.length_b   1.000
_cell.length_c   1.000
_cell.angle_alpha   90.00
_cell.angle_beta   90.00
_cell.angle_gamma   90.00
#
_symmetry.space_group_name_H-M   'P 1'
#
loop_
_entity.id
_entity.type
_entity.pdbx_description
1 polymer ?
#
loop_
_entity_poly.entity_id
_entity_poly.type
_entity_poly.pdbx_seq_one_letter_code
_entity_poly.pdbx_strand_id
1 'polypeptide(L)'
;MRRRIIALALAATLAVGGGGAYAWESRLTDEDAPFVGYPTAQEVSSWQLMRGQYERSVDRGESVAPVFGSSELNPGPAGFSHPGNLLAPGTYDVGALMAGRAGCADLWQAIEIGAFASVADAPRRVVLFPSIQWFMTYRRPARDFPDVYSSGAFEAFMANGDISDGLKRRVAQRAAEYGAGEPANEGSVERIVRDVDEAAKTLASDVRLAHDLALDGRGSGVAGDATAPRPPRATGGPDWDAVFTEADRAARAQATGNDLGMSDAWYGKHFKTWLEGANKSWKVRGDEYFSSQEFEDFKMVLDVCRETGVEPLIVIQPVKGAAYDQTVYTCEVRQQYYRMVRDAAADAGFQVADFSGHEYDRYFLRDYSHPSELGSAYYSKAIYTFLKTGYADTSPSGDVLLAGV
;
A
#
# COMPACT_ATOMS: atom_id res chain seq x y z
N MET A 1 -47.58 -9.65 14.19
CA MET A 1 -47.31 -10.58 13.08
C MET A 1 -46.29 -10.04 12.07
N ARG A 2 -46.49 -8.85 11.49
CA ARG A 2 -45.57 -8.26 10.48
C ARG A 2 -44.09 -8.16 10.90
N ARG A 3 -43.78 -7.71 12.13
CA ARG A 3 -42.38 -7.60 12.61
C ARG A 3 -41.64 -8.95 12.72
N ARG A 4 -42.35 -10.03 13.06
CA ARG A 4 -41.76 -11.39 13.13
C ARG A 4 -41.52 -11.99 11.75
N ILE A 5 -42.37 -11.66 10.77
CA ILE A 5 -42.22 -12.13 9.38
C ILE A 5 -41.03 -11.43 8.70
N ILE A 6 -40.82 -10.12 8.96
CA ILE A 6 -39.65 -9.39 8.44
C ILE A 6 -38.35 -9.92 9.06
N ALA A 7 -38.32 -10.17 10.38
CA ALA A 7 -37.14 -10.75 11.04
C ALA A 7 -36.81 -12.17 10.55
N LEU A 8 -37.82 -13.00 10.28
CA LEU A 8 -37.64 -14.34 9.71
C LEU A 8 -37.21 -14.31 8.24
N ALA A 9 -37.72 -13.35 7.46
CA ALA A 9 -37.30 -13.15 6.08
C ALA A 9 -35.83 -12.69 6.00
N LEU A 10 -35.43 -11.72 6.85
CA LEU A 10 -34.04 -11.26 6.99
C LEU A 10 -33.11 -12.37 7.47
N ALA A 11 -33.51 -13.17 8.47
CA ALA A 11 -32.72 -14.30 8.94
C ALA A 11 -32.58 -15.39 7.85
N ALA A 12 -33.61 -15.63 7.04
CA ALA A 12 -33.54 -16.57 5.92
C ALA A 12 -32.70 -16.04 4.76
N THR A 13 -32.70 -14.72 4.49
CA THR A 13 -31.80 -14.12 3.48
C THR A 13 -30.36 -14.14 3.95
N LEU A 14 -30.09 -13.89 5.23
CA LEU A 14 -28.76 -14.02 5.83
C LEU A 14 -28.27 -15.48 5.86
N ALA A 15 -29.14 -16.46 6.09
CA ALA A 15 -28.76 -17.87 6.10
C ALA A 15 -28.55 -18.46 4.70
N VAL A 16 -29.37 -18.09 3.71
CA VAL A 16 -29.19 -18.52 2.31
C VAL A 16 -28.05 -17.75 1.64
N GLY A 17 -27.91 -16.46 1.93
CA GLY A 17 -26.78 -15.63 1.53
C GLY A 17 -25.48 -16.11 2.16
N GLY A 18 -25.48 -16.43 3.46
CA GLY A 18 -24.32 -16.98 4.17
C GLY A 18 -23.94 -18.39 3.71
N GLY A 19 -24.89 -19.26 3.40
CA GLY A 19 -24.62 -20.60 2.86
C GLY A 19 -24.13 -20.59 1.41
N GLY A 20 -24.66 -19.68 0.58
CA GLY A 20 -24.20 -19.46 -0.79
C GLY A 20 -22.86 -18.74 -0.84
N ALA A 21 -22.63 -17.76 0.04
CA ALA A 21 -21.35 -17.08 0.21
C ALA A 21 -20.28 -18.05 0.73
N TYR A 22 -20.55 -18.86 1.75
CA TYR A 22 -19.61 -19.86 2.27
C TYR A 22 -19.24 -20.93 1.22
N ALA A 23 -20.22 -21.45 0.47
CA ALA A 23 -19.98 -22.42 -0.60
C ALA A 23 -19.29 -21.82 -1.85
N TRP A 24 -19.29 -20.50 -1.98
CA TRP A 24 -18.58 -19.77 -3.04
C TRP A 24 -17.21 -19.26 -2.58
N GLU A 25 -17.09 -18.85 -1.32
CA GLU A 25 -15.85 -18.52 -0.60
C GLU A 25 -14.89 -19.72 -0.63
N SER A 26 -15.41 -20.94 -0.47
CA SER A 26 -14.64 -22.19 -0.65
C SER A 26 -14.25 -22.53 -2.10
N ARG A 27 -14.72 -21.76 -3.10
CA ARG A 27 -14.28 -21.87 -4.51
C ARG A 27 -13.33 -20.75 -4.91
N LEU A 28 -13.37 -19.61 -4.21
CA LEU A 28 -12.36 -18.56 -4.31
C LEU A 28 -11.02 -18.95 -3.66
N THR A 29 -11.05 -19.97 -2.80
CA THR A 29 -9.86 -20.70 -2.30
C THR A 29 -9.28 -21.68 -3.33
N ASP A 30 -9.70 -21.66 -4.60
CA ASP A 30 -9.08 -22.49 -5.63
C ASP A 30 -7.56 -22.23 -5.68
N GLU A 31 -6.80 -23.33 -5.72
CA GLU A 31 -5.33 -23.32 -5.80
C GLU A 31 -4.81 -22.55 -7.03
N ASP A 32 -5.69 -22.22 -7.98
CA ASP A 32 -5.39 -21.61 -9.28
C ASP A 32 -5.56 -20.08 -9.35
N ALA A 33 -6.00 -19.40 -8.28
CA ALA A 33 -6.19 -17.93 -8.32
C ALA A 33 -4.83 -17.19 -8.37
N PRO A 34 -4.53 -16.42 -9.44
CA PRO A 34 -3.22 -15.81 -9.67
C PRO A 34 -2.83 -14.83 -8.55
N PHE A 35 -1.54 -14.79 -8.22
CA PHE A 35 -0.98 -13.74 -7.37
C PHE A 35 -1.07 -12.38 -8.10
N VAL A 36 -1.52 -11.35 -7.39
CA VAL A 36 -1.69 -9.99 -7.92
C VAL A 36 -0.49 -9.18 -7.41
N GLY A 37 0.43 -8.84 -8.31
CA GLY A 37 1.64 -8.10 -7.94
C GLY A 37 1.39 -6.61 -7.67
N TYR A 38 0.34 -6.02 -8.26
CA TYR A 38 -0.06 -4.64 -7.99
C TYR A 38 -1.57 -4.44 -8.24
N PRO A 39 -2.41 -4.50 -7.20
CA PRO A 39 -3.86 -4.56 -7.35
C PRO A 39 -4.43 -3.31 -8.03
N THR A 40 -5.46 -3.48 -8.84
CA THR A 40 -6.37 -2.43 -9.34
C THR A 40 -7.15 -1.77 -8.20
N ALA A 41 -7.86 -0.67 -8.50
CA ALA A 41 -8.75 -0.05 -7.52
C ALA A 41 -9.88 -1.01 -7.09
N GLN A 42 -10.38 -1.84 -8.01
CA GLN A 42 -11.38 -2.86 -7.72
C GLN A 42 -10.80 -4.02 -6.89
N GLU A 43 -9.58 -4.47 -7.20
CA GLU A 43 -8.91 -5.53 -6.44
C GLU A 43 -8.53 -5.07 -5.03
N VAL A 44 -7.98 -3.86 -4.88
CA VAL A 44 -7.51 -3.32 -3.58
C VAL A 44 -8.67 -2.95 -2.65
N SER A 45 -9.87 -2.73 -3.19
CA SER A 45 -11.09 -2.50 -2.40
C SER A 45 -11.81 -3.81 -2.03
N SER A 46 -11.32 -4.97 -2.47
CA SER A 46 -11.85 -6.29 -2.09
C SER A 46 -11.05 -6.89 -0.93
N TRP A 47 -11.60 -6.77 0.29
CA TRP A 47 -11.00 -7.41 1.47
C TRP A 47 -10.87 -8.92 1.31
N GLN A 48 -11.86 -9.57 0.70
CA GLN A 48 -11.83 -11.01 0.42
C GLN A 48 -10.64 -11.38 -0.46
N LEU A 49 -10.37 -10.61 -1.51
CA LEU A 49 -9.20 -10.83 -2.35
C LEU A 49 -7.91 -10.62 -1.54
N MET A 50 -7.74 -9.44 -0.93
CA MET A 50 -6.51 -9.06 -0.23
C MET A 50 -6.16 -10.03 0.92
N ARG A 51 -7.14 -10.37 1.76
CA ARG A 51 -7.02 -11.39 2.81
C ARG A 51 -6.70 -12.77 2.22
N GLY A 52 -7.43 -13.18 1.20
CA GLY A 52 -7.26 -14.49 0.56
C GLY A 52 -5.89 -14.68 -0.09
N GLN A 53 -5.24 -13.61 -0.59
CA GLN A 53 -3.85 -13.69 -1.06
C GLN A 53 -2.87 -14.00 0.07
N TYR A 54 -3.05 -13.33 1.22
CA TYR A 54 -2.24 -13.54 2.41
C TYR A 54 -2.41 -14.96 2.96
N GLU A 55 -3.65 -15.37 3.21
CA GLU A 55 -3.98 -16.69 3.77
C GLU A 55 -3.41 -17.82 2.89
N ARG A 56 -3.56 -17.74 1.56
CA ARG A 56 -2.97 -18.75 0.65
C ARG A 56 -1.45 -18.81 0.68
N SER A 57 -0.77 -17.69 0.86
CA SER A 57 0.69 -17.70 1.04
C SER A 57 1.08 -18.37 2.35
N VAL A 58 0.34 -18.09 3.44
CA VAL A 58 0.55 -18.74 4.73
C VAL A 58 0.30 -20.25 4.64
N ASP A 59 -0.78 -20.68 3.98
CA ASP A 59 -1.12 -22.10 3.77
C ASP A 59 -0.04 -22.86 2.99
N ARG A 60 0.65 -22.19 2.07
CA ARG A 60 1.82 -22.73 1.34
C ARG A 60 3.12 -22.72 2.16
N GLY A 61 3.09 -22.26 3.42
CA GLY A 61 4.27 -22.10 4.26
C GLY A 61 5.21 -20.98 3.80
N GLU A 62 4.69 -20.00 3.05
CA GLU A 62 5.43 -18.80 2.64
C GLU A 62 5.39 -17.78 3.78
N SER A 63 6.55 -17.30 4.21
CA SER A 63 6.62 -16.17 5.13
C SER A 63 6.47 -14.89 4.32
N VAL A 64 5.31 -14.25 4.44
CA VAL A 64 4.98 -13.04 3.69
C VAL A 64 4.47 -11.94 4.60
N ALA A 65 4.65 -10.69 4.18
CA ALA A 65 4.10 -9.53 4.86
C ALA A 65 3.47 -8.56 3.86
N PRO A 66 2.34 -7.94 4.21
CA PRO A 66 1.81 -6.79 3.47
C PRO A 66 2.79 -5.61 3.47
N VAL A 67 2.95 -5.01 2.29
CA VAL A 67 3.69 -3.77 2.06
C VAL A 67 2.69 -2.73 1.60
N PHE A 68 2.44 -1.75 2.46
CA PHE A 68 1.45 -0.70 2.29
C PHE A 68 2.06 0.56 1.66
N GLY A 69 1.31 1.13 0.72
CA GLY A 69 1.74 2.26 -0.08
C GLY A 69 0.70 2.64 -1.12
N SER A 70 1.14 3.28 -2.20
CA SER A 70 0.32 3.80 -3.28
C SER A 70 0.92 3.45 -4.65
N SER A 71 1.15 4.42 -5.53
CA SER A 71 1.68 4.17 -6.89
C SER A 71 3.15 3.78 -6.93
N GLU A 72 3.92 4.04 -5.87
CA GLU A 72 5.28 3.54 -5.67
C GLU A 72 5.35 2.03 -5.62
N LEU A 73 4.25 1.34 -5.31
CA LEU A 73 4.19 -0.11 -5.32
C LEU A 73 3.96 -0.71 -6.72
N ASN A 74 3.87 0.10 -7.77
CA ASN A 74 3.68 -0.40 -9.13
C ASN A 74 5.02 -0.92 -9.72
N PRO A 75 5.18 -2.26 -9.87
CA PRO A 75 6.43 -2.85 -10.34
C PRO A 75 6.68 -2.62 -11.84
N GLY A 76 5.62 -2.38 -12.64
CA GLY A 76 5.72 -2.37 -14.10
C GLY A 76 6.79 -1.41 -14.66
N PRO A 77 6.81 -0.13 -14.25
CA PRO A 77 7.84 0.82 -14.68
C PRO A 77 9.12 0.77 -13.83
N ALA A 78 9.18 -0.04 -12.77
CA ALA A 78 10.29 -0.07 -11.80
C ALA A 78 11.35 -1.10 -12.14
N GLY A 79 11.00 -2.10 -12.95
CA GLY A 79 11.92 -3.14 -13.36
C GLY A 79 12.08 -4.25 -12.32
N PHE A 80 13.08 -5.10 -12.53
CA PHE A 80 13.16 -6.40 -11.83
C PHE A 80 13.42 -6.25 -10.33
N SER A 81 14.13 -5.19 -9.94
CA SER A 81 14.59 -4.93 -8.57
C SER A 81 13.49 -4.37 -7.65
N HIS A 82 12.30 -4.07 -8.19
CA HIS A 82 11.15 -3.61 -7.41
C HIS A 82 10.68 -4.65 -6.38
N PRO A 83 10.30 -4.28 -5.15
CA PRO A 83 9.83 -5.25 -4.14
C PRO A 83 8.71 -6.18 -4.62
N GLY A 84 7.74 -5.65 -5.37
CA GLY A 84 6.66 -6.45 -5.97
C GLY A 84 7.12 -7.47 -7.04
N ASN A 85 8.30 -7.30 -7.63
CA ASN A 85 8.89 -8.25 -8.58
C ASN A 85 9.93 -9.14 -7.89
N LEU A 86 10.95 -8.54 -7.27
CA LEU A 86 12.08 -9.24 -6.67
C LEU A 86 11.65 -10.09 -5.47
N LEU A 87 10.76 -9.58 -4.63
CA LEU A 87 10.31 -10.24 -3.41
C LEU A 87 8.90 -10.84 -3.55
N ALA A 88 8.47 -11.17 -4.77
CA ALA A 88 7.20 -11.84 -4.99
C ALA A 88 7.13 -13.13 -4.12
N PRO A 89 5.98 -13.43 -3.49
CA PRO A 89 5.82 -14.53 -2.55
C PRO A 89 6.50 -15.82 -2.99
N GLY A 90 7.29 -16.41 -2.09
CA GLY A 90 8.05 -17.64 -2.26
C GLY A 90 9.02 -17.72 -3.45
N THR A 91 9.47 -16.56 -3.95
CA THR A 91 10.73 -16.44 -4.68
C THR A 91 11.91 -16.74 -3.75
N TYR A 92 11.90 -16.14 -2.56
CA TYR A 92 12.90 -16.29 -1.50
C TYR A 92 12.27 -16.81 -0.20
N ASP A 93 13.06 -16.84 0.88
CA ASP A 93 12.62 -17.29 2.19
C ASP A 93 11.66 -16.30 2.90
N VAL A 94 11.64 -15.04 2.50
CA VAL A 94 10.58 -14.07 2.84
C VAL A 94 10.02 -13.41 1.56
N GLY A 95 8.75 -13.00 1.59
CA GLY A 95 8.08 -12.35 0.47
C GLY A 95 7.27 -11.12 0.86
N ALA A 96 6.99 -10.28 -0.12
CA ALA A 96 6.24 -9.04 0.02
C ALA A 96 4.93 -9.12 -0.77
N LEU A 97 3.81 -8.81 -0.11
CA LEU A 97 2.51 -8.66 -0.74
C LEU A 97 2.22 -7.16 -0.93
N MET A 98 2.19 -6.69 -2.17
CA MET A 98 1.89 -5.27 -2.42
C MET A 98 0.42 -4.97 -2.08
N ALA A 99 0.20 -4.19 -1.03
CA ALA A 99 -1.11 -3.78 -0.56
C ALA A 99 -1.24 -2.26 -0.75
N GLY A 100 -1.58 -1.84 -1.97
CA GLY A 100 -1.77 -0.43 -2.25
C GLY A 100 -1.79 -0.07 -3.72
N ARG A 101 -2.29 1.13 -3.99
CA ARG A 101 -2.39 1.77 -5.30
C ARG A 101 -2.57 3.28 -5.13
N ALA A 102 -2.32 4.07 -6.18
CA ALA A 102 -2.80 5.44 -6.31
C ALA A 102 -4.18 5.66 -5.65
N GLY A 103 -4.26 6.52 -4.64
CA GLY A 103 -5.47 6.77 -3.84
C GLY A 103 -5.43 6.14 -2.44
N CYS A 104 -4.65 5.08 -2.23
CA CYS A 104 -4.32 4.55 -0.92
C CYS A 104 -3.35 5.51 -0.21
N ALA A 105 -3.77 6.00 0.96
CA ALA A 105 -3.02 6.92 1.82
C ALA A 105 -3.20 6.49 3.29
N ASP A 106 -2.78 7.29 4.28
CA ASP A 106 -2.59 6.78 5.65
C ASP A 106 -3.89 6.27 6.31
N LEU A 107 -5.05 6.91 6.06
CA LEU A 107 -6.32 6.41 6.59
C LEU A 107 -6.68 5.03 6.05
N TRP A 108 -6.46 4.81 4.75
CA TRP A 108 -6.71 3.51 4.12
C TRP A 108 -5.79 2.45 4.75
N GLN A 109 -4.51 2.79 4.97
CA GLN A 109 -3.53 1.88 5.57
C GLN A 109 -3.90 1.54 7.03
N ALA A 110 -4.41 2.49 7.81
CA ALA A 110 -4.87 2.23 9.17
C ALA A 110 -6.02 1.20 9.21
N ILE A 111 -6.97 1.31 8.28
CA ILE A 111 -8.10 0.37 8.15
C ILE A 111 -7.56 -1.03 7.80
N GLU A 112 -6.76 -1.12 6.74
CA GLU A 112 -6.27 -2.42 6.25
C GLU A 112 -5.34 -3.12 7.24
N ILE A 113 -4.41 -2.39 7.88
CA ILE A 113 -3.53 -2.98 8.91
C ILE A 113 -4.36 -3.55 10.06
N GLY A 114 -5.36 -2.82 10.54
CA GLY A 114 -6.23 -3.31 11.61
C GLY A 114 -7.14 -4.46 11.17
N ALA A 115 -7.52 -4.53 9.89
CA ALA A 115 -8.23 -5.66 9.31
C ALA A 115 -7.32 -6.90 9.25
N PHE A 116 -6.10 -6.78 8.73
CA PHE A 116 -5.11 -7.87 8.68
C PHE A 116 -4.73 -8.38 10.07
N ALA A 117 -4.64 -7.49 11.06
CA ALA A 117 -4.40 -7.86 12.45
C ALA A 117 -5.48 -8.76 13.07
N SER A 118 -6.68 -8.84 12.46
CA SER A 118 -7.79 -9.69 12.93
C SER A 118 -7.76 -11.12 12.35
N VAL A 119 -6.88 -11.41 11.39
CA VAL A 119 -6.75 -12.73 10.75
C VAL A 119 -6.08 -13.72 11.72
N ALA A 120 -6.44 -15.01 11.67
CA ALA A 120 -5.98 -16.03 12.61
C ALA A 120 -4.44 -16.13 12.69
N ASP A 121 -3.78 -16.15 11.54
CA ASP A 121 -2.32 -16.10 11.41
C ASP A 121 -1.85 -14.70 11.01
N ALA A 122 -2.32 -13.67 11.72
CA ALA A 122 -2.05 -12.27 11.40
C ALA A 122 -0.56 -11.97 11.15
N PRO A 123 -0.25 -11.06 10.21
CA PRO A 123 1.12 -10.66 9.94
C PRO A 123 1.70 -9.96 11.16
N ARG A 124 2.81 -10.49 11.70
CA ARG A 124 3.52 -9.85 12.82
C ARG A 124 4.22 -8.57 12.41
N ARG A 125 4.57 -8.44 11.13
CA ARG A 125 5.29 -7.32 10.54
C ARG A 125 4.60 -6.83 9.29
N VAL A 126 4.65 -5.53 9.09
CA VAL A 126 4.18 -4.86 7.87
C VAL A 126 5.20 -3.81 7.45
N VAL A 127 5.13 -3.35 6.20
CA VAL A 127 5.95 -2.23 5.72
C VAL A 127 5.03 -1.10 5.29
N LEU A 128 5.41 0.14 5.54
CA LEU A 128 4.61 1.33 5.30
C LEU A 128 5.42 2.39 4.53
N PHE A 129 4.91 2.87 3.40
CA PHE A 129 5.51 3.96 2.62
C PHE A 129 4.72 5.27 2.76
N PRO A 130 4.85 6.06 3.84
CA PRO A 130 4.23 7.38 3.87
C PRO A 130 4.84 8.27 2.80
N SER A 131 4.00 8.79 1.92
CA SER A 131 4.42 9.57 0.75
C SER A 131 4.13 11.04 0.94
N ILE A 132 5.13 11.93 0.75
CA ILE A 132 4.99 13.38 0.99
C ILE A 132 3.78 13.96 0.24
N GLN A 133 3.47 13.44 -0.94
CA GLN A 133 2.36 13.82 -1.81
C GLN A 133 1.00 13.74 -1.11
N TRP A 134 0.82 12.84 -0.16
CA TRP A 134 -0.43 12.69 0.60
C TRP A 134 -0.60 13.81 1.62
N PHE A 135 0.52 14.36 2.10
CA PHE A 135 0.56 15.46 3.06
C PHE A 135 0.51 16.81 2.36
N MET A 136 0.87 16.90 1.09
CA MET A 136 0.92 18.17 0.35
C MET A 136 -0.48 18.80 0.18
N THR A 137 -0.50 20.13 0.07
CA THR A 137 -1.72 20.94 -0.02
C THR A 137 -2.66 20.63 -1.19
N TYR A 138 -2.19 19.90 -2.20
CA TYR A 138 -2.99 19.55 -3.38
C TYR A 138 -3.80 18.25 -3.23
N ARG A 139 -3.65 17.52 -2.11
CA ARG A 139 -4.36 16.27 -1.83
C ARG A 139 -5.88 16.43 -1.96
N ARG A 140 -6.58 15.37 -2.38
CA ARG A 140 -8.04 15.38 -2.59
C ARG A 140 -8.68 14.10 -2.06
N PRO A 141 -8.67 13.87 -0.73
CA PRO A 141 -9.17 12.63 -0.16
C PRO A 141 -10.61 12.31 -0.55
N ALA A 142 -11.51 13.30 -0.57
CA ALA A 142 -12.91 13.11 -0.98
C ALA A 142 -13.10 12.68 -2.45
N ARG A 143 -12.07 12.82 -3.28
CA ARG A 143 -12.06 12.30 -4.65
C ARG A 143 -11.37 10.95 -4.74
N ASP A 144 -10.27 10.77 -4.01
CA ASP A 144 -9.34 9.66 -4.22
C ASP A 144 -9.63 8.46 -3.29
N PHE A 145 -10.09 8.69 -2.06
CA PHE A 145 -10.33 7.65 -1.07
C PHE A 145 -11.53 6.73 -1.37
N PRO A 146 -12.70 7.24 -1.85
CA PRO A 146 -13.85 6.38 -2.13
C PRO A 146 -13.57 5.27 -3.15
N ASP A 147 -12.66 5.50 -4.11
CA ASP A 147 -12.33 4.54 -5.17
C ASP A 147 -11.54 3.33 -4.66
N VAL A 148 -10.87 3.44 -3.50
CA VAL A 148 -10.03 2.38 -2.90
C VAL A 148 -10.59 1.85 -1.58
N TYR A 149 -11.69 2.44 -1.09
CA TYR A 149 -12.31 2.04 0.17
C TYR A 149 -12.91 0.64 0.09
N SER A 150 -12.59 -0.21 1.07
CA SER A 150 -13.20 -1.53 1.24
C SER A 150 -14.14 -1.55 2.44
N SER A 151 -15.44 -1.76 2.19
CA SER A 151 -16.41 -2.00 3.28
C SER A 151 -16.03 -3.24 4.09
N GLY A 152 -15.56 -4.30 3.45
CA GLY A 152 -15.16 -5.54 4.13
C GLY A 152 -13.94 -5.35 5.05
N ALA A 153 -12.92 -4.59 4.62
CA ALA A 153 -11.77 -4.31 5.46
C ALA A 153 -12.15 -3.40 6.61
N PHE A 154 -13.01 -2.40 6.36
CA PHE A 154 -13.55 -1.54 7.40
C PHE A 154 -14.36 -2.32 8.44
N GLU A 155 -15.21 -3.26 8.04
CA GLU A 155 -15.95 -4.14 8.94
C GLU A 155 -15.01 -5.00 9.79
N ALA A 156 -13.98 -5.61 9.17
CA ALA A 156 -12.97 -6.39 9.88
C ALA A 156 -12.19 -5.52 10.90
N PHE A 157 -11.79 -4.31 10.51
CA PHE A 157 -11.19 -3.31 11.39
C PHE A 157 -12.09 -2.97 12.59
N MET A 158 -13.38 -2.70 12.34
CA MET A 158 -14.34 -2.37 13.40
C MET A 158 -14.63 -3.55 14.32
N ALA A 159 -14.57 -4.78 13.81
CA ALA A 159 -14.75 -6.01 14.58
C ALA A 159 -13.49 -6.42 15.38
N ASN A 160 -12.31 -5.89 15.03
CA ASN A 160 -11.05 -6.26 15.69
C ASN A 160 -11.08 -5.88 17.19
N GLY A 161 -11.00 -6.88 18.07
CA GLY A 161 -11.10 -6.70 19.52
C GLY A 161 -9.91 -6.02 20.19
N ASP A 162 -8.75 -5.99 19.53
CA ASP A 162 -7.53 -5.38 20.06
C ASP A 162 -7.51 -3.86 19.87
N ILE A 163 -8.33 -3.35 18.95
CA ILE A 163 -8.43 -1.93 18.63
C ILE A 163 -9.48 -1.25 19.51
N SER A 164 -9.08 -0.16 20.17
CA SER A 164 -9.90 0.61 21.08
C SER A 164 -11.09 1.28 20.38
N ASP A 165 -12.22 1.36 21.07
CA ASP A 165 -13.41 2.07 20.55
C ASP A 165 -13.11 3.54 20.22
N GLY A 166 -12.15 4.14 20.93
CA GLY A 166 -11.70 5.52 20.67
C GLY A 166 -11.03 5.65 19.31
N LEU A 167 -10.09 4.76 19.00
CA LEU A 167 -9.42 4.74 17.69
C LEU A 167 -10.40 4.39 16.58
N LYS A 168 -11.27 3.38 16.78
CA LYS A 168 -12.34 3.03 15.83
C LYS A 168 -13.22 4.22 15.46
N ARG A 169 -13.66 5.00 16.45
CA ARG A 169 -14.48 6.20 16.21
C ARG A 169 -13.73 7.26 15.41
N ARG A 170 -12.44 7.50 15.67
CA ARG A 170 -11.64 8.48 14.91
C ARG A 170 -11.49 8.06 13.45
N VAL A 171 -11.16 6.79 13.20
CA VAL A 171 -11.04 6.23 11.85
C VAL A 171 -12.38 6.29 11.11
N ALA A 172 -13.48 5.87 11.75
CA ALA A 172 -14.82 5.93 11.16
C ALA A 172 -15.25 7.37 10.83
N GLN A 173 -14.99 8.33 11.72
CA GLN A 173 -15.28 9.74 11.46
C GLN A 173 -14.48 10.24 10.26
N ARG A 174 -13.18 9.91 10.18
CA ARG A 174 -12.36 10.34 9.05
C ARG A 174 -12.82 9.73 7.73
N ALA A 175 -13.18 8.45 7.72
CA ALA A 175 -13.70 7.80 6.52
C ALA A 175 -14.94 8.56 6.00
N ALA A 176 -15.87 8.90 6.91
CA ALA A 176 -17.08 9.66 6.57
C ALA A 176 -16.77 11.06 6.04
N GLU A 177 -15.79 11.76 6.62
CA GLU A 177 -15.28 13.04 6.11
C GLU A 177 -14.70 12.91 4.69
N TYR A 178 -14.14 11.76 4.34
CA TYR A 178 -13.59 11.47 3.01
C TYR A 178 -14.62 10.89 2.04
N GLY A 179 -15.90 10.81 2.44
CA GLY A 179 -16.99 10.37 1.58
C GLY A 179 -17.16 8.85 1.48
N ALA A 180 -16.61 8.08 2.43
CA ALA A 180 -16.87 6.65 2.56
C ALA A 180 -17.31 6.28 4.00
N GLY A 181 -18.01 5.18 4.20
CA GLY A 181 -18.53 4.82 5.52
C GLY A 181 -19.73 5.65 5.98
N GLU A 182 -20.16 5.46 7.24
CA GLU A 182 -21.44 5.98 7.73
C GLU A 182 -21.43 7.45 8.14
N PRO A 183 -22.43 8.27 7.74
CA PRO A 183 -22.64 9.58 8.36
C PRO A 183 -23.12 9.42 9.82
N ALA A 184 -22.51 10.18 10.73
CA ALA A 184 -22.65 10.06 12.19
C ALA A 184 -24.07 10.20 12.78
N ASN A 185 -25.11 10.50 11.98
CA ASN A 185 -26.45 10.90 12.45
C ASN A 185 -27.60 10.01 11.97
N GLU A 186 -27.35 8.79 11.48
CA GLU A 186 -28.44 7.91 11.02
C GLU A 186 -29.09 7.06 12.12
N GLY A 187 -30.40 6.88 12.00
CA GLY A 187 -31.20 6.03 12.89
C GLY A 187 -30.82 4.55 12.78
N SER A 188 -31.09 3.79 13.85
CA SER A 188 -30.63 2.40 13.98
C SER A 188 -31.23 1.44 12.94
N VAL A 189 -32.42 1.76 12.38
CA VAL A 189 -33.08 0.90 11.39
C VAL A 189 -32.53 1.19 9.99
N GLU A 190 -32.36 2.46 9.65
CA GLU A 190 -31.74 2.90 8.40
C GLU A 190 -30.32 2.35 8.29
N ARG A 191 -29.59 2.35 9.42
CA ARG A 191 -28.27 1.71 9.54
C ARG A 191 -28.31 0.23 9.15
N ILE A 192 -29.14 -0.56 9.83
CA ILE A 192 -29.25 -2.00 9.57
C ILE A 192 -29.62 -2.29 8.11
N VAL A 193 -30.52 -1.51 7.52
CA VAL A 193 -30.90 -1.68 6.10
C VAL A 193 -29.71 -1.40 5.19
N ARG A 194 -28.97 -0.32 5.44
CA ARG A 194 -27.78 0.02 4.66
C ARG A 194 -26.68 -1.02 4.83
N ASP A 195 -26.43 -1.50 6.04
CA ASP A 195 -25.44 -2.54 6.32
C ASP A 195 -25.73 -3.80 5.49
N VAL A 196 -27.01 -4.21 5.44
CA VAL A 196 -27.45 -5.34 4.62
C VAL A 196 -27.26 -5.06 3.12
N ASP A 197 -27.62 -3.87 2.65
CA ASP A 197 -27.46 -3.49 1.24
C ASP A 197 -25.98 -3.40 0.83
N GLU A 198 -25.11 -2.84 1.67
CA GLU A 198 -23.67 -2.74 1.44
C GLU A 198 -22.98 -4.11 1.50
N ALA A 199 -23.37 -4.97 2.44
CA ALA A 199 -22.91 -6.36 2.47
C ALA A 199 -23.31 -7.11 1.19
N ALA A 200 -24.55 -6.92 0.71
CA ALA A 200 -25.02 -7.53 -0.54
C ALA A 200 -24.28 -6.99 -1.78
N LYS A 201 -23.99 -5.68 -1.84
CA LYS A 201 -23.19 -5.07 -2.90
C LYS A 201 -21.76 -5.58 -2.90
N THR A 202 -21.12 -5.65 -1.73
CA THR A 202 -19.76 -6.13 -1.55
C THR A 202 -19.64 -7.59 -1.99
N LEU A 203 -20.57 -8.45 -1.57
CA LEU A 203 -20.62 -9.83 -2.03
C LEU A 203 -20.79 -9.91 -3.55
N ALA A 204 -21.68 -9.11 -4.13
CA ALA A 204 -21.89 -9.11 -5.58
C ALA A 204 -20.66 -8.60 -6.36
N SER A 205 -19.92 -7.60 -5.84
CA SER A 205 -18.68 -7.14 -6.45
C SER A 205 -17.56 -8.17 -6.35
N ASP A 206 -17.43 -8.84 -5.21
CA ASP A 206 -16.42 -9.89 -5.01
C ASP A 206 -16.70 -11.09 -5.92
N VAL A 207 -17.96 -11.51 -6.07
CA VAL A 207 -18.35 -12.58 -7.00
C VAL A 207 -18.04 -12.21 -8.45
N ARG A 208 -18.27 -10.96 -8.86
CA ARG A 208 -17.92 -10.48 -10.21
C ARG A 208 -16.41 -10.46 -10.41
N LEU A 209 -15.67 -9.90 -9.45
CA LEU A 209 -14.21 -9.84 -9.50
C LEU A 209 -13.59 -11.24 -9.59
N ALA A 210 -14.08 -12.19 -8.78
CA ALA A 210 -13.71 -13.59 -8.84
C ALA A 210 -13.89 -14.20 -10.23
N HIS A 211 -15.06 -13.97 -10.83
CA HIS A 211 -15.38 -14.46 -12.16
C HIS A 211 -14.48 -13.82 -13.23
N ASP A 212 -14.25 -12.51 -13.15
CA ASP A 212 -13.41 -11.79 -14.11
C ASP A 212 -11.94 -12.26 -14.03
N LEU A 213 -11.41 -12.46 -12.83
CA LEU A 213 -10.08 -13.04 -12.60
C LEU A 213 -9.96 -14.48 -13.15
N ALA A 214 -11.01 -15.29 -13.01
CA ALA A 214 -11.04 -16.66 -13.52
C ALA A 214 -11.11 -16.72 -15.07
N LEU A 215 -11.77 -15.76 -15.71
CA LEU A 215 -11.85 -15.67 -17.17
C LEU A 215 -10.57 -15.09 -17.80
N ASP A 216 -10.02 -14.04 -17.20
CA ASP A 216 -8.87 -13.33 -17.77
C ASP A 216 -7.52 -14.01 -17.43
N GLY A 217 -7.50 -14.91 -16.43
CA GLY A 217 -6.34 -15.73 -16.06
C GLY A 217 -5.12 -14.93 -15.58
N ARG A 218 -5.27 -13.62 -15.37
CA ARG A 218 -4.19 -12.69 -15.01
C ARG A 218 -4.70 -11.72 -13.95
N GLY A 219 -4.24 -11.88 -12.72
CA GLY A 219 -4.24 -10.78 -11.75
C GLY A 219 -3.52 -9.58 -12.35
N SER A 220 -4.06 -8.38 -12.17
CA SER A 220 -3.44 -7.22 -12.80
C SER A 220 -2.09 -6.89 -12.13
N GLY A 221 -1.05 -6.67 -12.93
CA GLY A 221 0.30 -6.33 -12.44
C GLY A 221 1.18 -7.56 -12.20
N VAL A 222 2.07 -7.80 -13.18
CA VAL A 222 3.04 -8.91 -13.31
C VAL A 222 3.45 -9.60 -12.01
N ALA A 223 3.15 -10.90 -11.93
CA ALA A 223 4.01 -11.92 -11.33
C ALA A 223 3.81 -13.24 -12.10
N GLY A 224 4.40 -13.30 -13.30
CA GLY A 224 4.48 -14.51 -14.11
C GLY A 224 3.17 -15.01 -14.71
N ASP A 225 3.31 -15.91 -15.68
CA ASP A 225 2.21 -16.73 -16.16
C ASP A 225 1.80 -17.68 -15.03
N ALA A 226 0.56 -17.58 -14.55
CA ALA A 226 0.04 -18.44 -13.48
C ALA A 226 0.07 -19.94 -13.85
N THR A 227 0.24 -20.27 -15.14
CA THR A 227 0.35 -21.63 -15.65
C THR A 227 1.80 -22.13 -15.78
N ALA A 228 2.81 -21.27 -15.61
CA ALA A 228 4.20 -21.68 -15.68
C ALA A 228 4.65 -22.34 -14.36
N PRO A 229 5.38 -23.48 -14.40
CA PRO A 229 5.96 -24.07 -13.20
C PRO A 229 6.82 -23.06 -12.47
N ARG A 230 6.47 -22.75 -11.22
CA ARG A 230 7.24 -21.78 -10.44
C ARG A 230 8.63 -22.36 -10.14
N PRO A 231 9.71 -21.60 -10.33
CA PRO A 231 11.03 -22.07 -9.91
C PRO A 231 11.02 -22.46 -8.43
N PRO A 232 11.83 -23.45 -8.02
CA PRO A 232 11.96 -23.82 -6.62
C PRO A 232 12.28 -22.58 -5.78
N ARG A 233 11.57 -22.41 -4.66
CA ARG A 233 11.82 -21.33 -3.70
C ARG A 233 13.28 -21.36 -3.24
N ALA A 234 13.97 -20.23 -3.34
CA ALA A 234 15.30 -20.10 -2.78
C ALA A 234 15.24 -20.14 -1.24
N THR A 235 16.20 -20.83 -0.62
CA THR A 235 16.27 -21.01 0.84
C THR A 235 16.96 -19.85 1.57
N GLY A 236 17.47 -18.87 0.83
CA GLY A 236 18.10 -17.65 1.34
C GLY A 236 17.66 -16.42 0.56
N GLY A 237 18.31 -15.28 0.79
CA GLY A 237 17.97 -14.01 0.15
C GLY A 237 18.59 -13.81 -1.23
N PRO A 238 18.23 -12.70 -1.90
CA PRO A 238 18.87 -12.27 -3.15
C PRO A 238 20.38 -12.10 -3.01
N ASP A 239 21.12 -12.28 -4.11
CA ASP A 239 22.49 -11.79 -4.24
C ASP A 239 22.45 -10.26 -4.37
N TRP A 240 22.59 -9.56 -3.25
CA TRP A 240 22.45 -8.10 -3.20
C TRP A 240 23.51 -7.38 -4.02
N ASP A 241 24.74 -7.90 -4.13
CA ASP A 241 25.78 -7.26 -4.95
C ASP A 241 25.41 -7.33 -6.44
N ALA A 242 24.91 -8.49 -6.90
CA ALA A 242 24.42 -8.66 -8.27
C ALA A 242 23.17 -7.80 -8.54
N VAL A 243 22.20 -7.77 -7.61
CA VAL A 243 20.99 -6.97 -7.73
C VAL A 243 21.33 -5.48 -7.85
N PHE A 244 22.18 -4.95 -6.97
CA PHE A 244 22.56 -3.54 -7.00
C PHE A 244 23.35 -3.18 -8.26
N THR A 245 24.27 -4.04 -8.70
CA THR A 245 25.05 -3.85 -9.93
C THR A 245 24.15 -3.78 -11.16
N GLU A 246 23.20 -4.71 -11.30
CA GLU A 246 22.26 -4.72 -12.40
C GLU A 246 21.29 -3.53 -12.34
N ALA A 247 20.79 -3.21 -11.14
CA ALA A 247 19.84 -2.13 -10.93
C ALA A 247 20.44 -0.74 -11.25
N ASP A 248 21.69 -0.48 -10.84
CA ASP A 248 22.40 0.76 -11.20
C ASP A 248 22.60 0.85 -12.72
N ARG A 249 23.03 -0.25 -13.36
CA ARG A 249 23.19 -0.32 -14.81
C ARG A 249 21.87 -0.01 -15.53
N ALA A 250 20.77 -0.64 -15.11
CA ALA A 250 19.45 -0.46 -15.70
C ALA A 250 18.93 0.97 -15.49
N ALA A 251 19.08 1.55 -14.29
CA ALA A 251 18.67 2.92 -14.00
C ALA A 251 19.41 3.94 -14.88
N ARG A 252 20.73 3.78 -15.05
CA ARG A 252 21.55 4.65 -15.92
C ARG A 252 21.16 4.54 -17.38
N ALA A 253 20.93 3.32 -17.86
CA ALA A 253 20.54 3.07 -19.25
C ALA A 253 19.19 3.70 -19.63
N GLN A 254 18.30 3.90 -18.66
CA GLN A 254 17.00 4.56 -18.87
C GLN A 254 17.06 6.08 -18.77
N ALA A 255 18.18 6.67 -18.32
CA ALA A 255 18.30 8.08 -17.94
C ALA A 255 19.54 8.73 -18.57
N THR A 256 19.61 8.71 -19.90
CA THR A 256 20.77 9.17 -20.68
C THR A 256 20.61 10.57 -21.26
N GLY A 257 19.37 11.04 -21.40
CA GLY A 257 19.01 12.28 -22.09
C GLY A 257 18.70 13.46 -21.17
N ASN A 258 18.91 13.34 -19.86
CA ASN A 258 18.67 14.44 -18.92
C ASN A 258 19.62 14.41 -17.70
N ASP A 259 19.85 15.59 -17.12
CA ASP A 259 20.77 15.77 -15.99
C ASP A 259 20.16 15.43 -14.63
N LEU A 260 18.83 15.24 -14.56
CA LEU A 260 18.12 14.85 -13.34
C LEU A 260 18.17 13.34 -13.06
N GLY A 261 18.68 12.56 -14.02
CA GLY A 261 18.69 11.10 -13.96
C GLY A 261 17.30 10.46 -13.90
N MET A 262 16.28 11.17 -14.40
CA MET A 262 14.95 10.61 -14.61
C MET A 262 14.93 9.73 -15.85
N SER A 263 13.96 8.82 -15.94
CA SER A 263 13.69 8.06 -17.16
C SER A 263 13.46 9.02 -18.34
N ASP A 264 14.16 8.81 -19.45
CA ASP A 264 14.08 9.67 -20.64
C ASP A 264 12.65 9.70 -21.21
N ALA A 265 11.95 8.56 -21.16
CA ALA A 265 10.57 8.44 -21.60
C ALA A 265 9.61 9.30 -20.76
N TRP A 266 9.78 9.31 -19.44
CA TRP A 266 8.97 10.14 -18.55
C TRP A 266 9.36 11.61 -18.66
N TYR A 267 10.67 11.90 -18.63
CA TYR A 267 11.19 13.27 -18.65
C TYR A 267 10.72 14.02 -19.91
N GLY A 268 10.94 13.45 -21.09
CA GLY A 268 10.57 14.09 -22.36
C GLY A 268 9.07 14.31 -22.52
N LYS A 269 8.24 13.43 -21.94
CA LYS A 269 6.78 13.48 -22.10
C LYS A 269 6.05 14.26 -21.01
N HIS A 270 6.56 14.24 -19.78
CA HIS A 270 5.79 14.64 -18.60
C HIS A 270 6.43 15.74 -17.76
N PHE A 271 7.76 15.88 -17.73
CA PHE A 271 8.44 16.77 -16.77
C PHE A 271 7.99 18.22 -16.87
N LYS A 272 7.97 18.80 -18.07
CA LYS A 272 7.55 20.19 -18.28
C LYS A 272 6.12 20.44 -17.79
N THR A 273 5.17 19.59 -18.20
CA THR A 273 3.76 19.71 -17.82
C THR A 273 3.55 19.50 -16.33
N TRP A 274 4.28 18.55 -15.73
CA TRP A 274 4.27 18.34 -14.28
C TRP A 274 4.76 19.58 -13.53
N LEU A 275 5.89 20.17 -13.94
CA LEU A 275 6.47 21.34 -13.28
C LEU A 275 5.57 22.58 -13.40
N GLU A 276 5.04 22.84 -14.60
CA GLU A 276 4.06 23.91 -14.82
C GLU A 276 2.79 23.70 -13.98
N GLY A 277 2.31 22.45 -13.92
CA GLY A 277 1.15 22.04 -13.12
C GLY A 277 1.39 22.22 -11.61
N ALA A 278 2.56 21.83 -11.12
CA ALA A 278 2.97 22.00 -9.73
C ALA A 278 2.98 23.48 -9.35
N ASN A 279 3.69 24.32 -10.10
CA ASN A 279 3.77 25.76 -9.83
C ASN A 279 2.41 26.48 -9.96
N LYS A 280 1.53 25.97 -10.82
CA LYS A 280 0.16 26.47 -10.95
C LYS A 280 -0.74 26.04 -9.79
N SER A 281 -0.68 24.80 -9.34
CA SER A 281 -1.70 24.20 -8.46
C SER A 281 -1.30 24.08 -6.99
N TRP A 282 -0.01 23.99 -6.68
CA TRP A 282 0.48 23.80 -5.31
C TRP A 282 0.52 25.16 -4.60
N LYS A 283 -0.62 25.57 -4.07
CA LYS A 283 -0.77 26.82 -3.33
C LYS A 283 -0.64 26.54 -1.85
N VAL A 284 0.24 27.28 -1.20
CA VAL A 284 0.49 27.23 0.24
C VAL A 284 -0.06 28.52 0.86
N ARG A 285 -0.71 28.41 2.02
CA ARG A 285 -1.24 29.54 2.78
C ARG A 285 -0.39 29.71 4.03
N GLY A 286 0.36 30.81 4.13
CA GLY A 286 1.33 30.98 5.23
C GLY A 286 2.39 29.86 5.19
N ASP A 287 2.62 29.22 6.35
CA ASP A 287 3.56 28.11 6.50
C ASP A 287 2.88 26.72 6.50
N GLU A 288 1.63 26.64 6.03
CA GLU A 288 0.85 25.40 5.98
C GLU A 288 1.20 24.55 4.74
N TYR A 289 2.42 24.01 4.69
CA TYR A 289 2.87 23.15 3.59
C TYR A 289 2.29 21.74 3.64
N PHE A 290 2.00 21.23 4.85
CA PHE A 290 1.55 19.87 5.07
C PHE A 290 0.20 19.82 5.77
N SER A 291 -0.63 18.86 5.36
CA SER A 291 -1.95 18.60 5.91
C SER A 291 -1.81 18.03 7.31
N SER A 292 -2.30 18.77 8.31
CA SER A 292 -2.49 18.22 9.66
C SER A 292 -3.42 17.01 9.66
N GLN A 293 -4.39 16.98 8.74
CA GLN A 293 -5.35 15.89 8.58
C GLN A 293 -4.66 14.58 8.19
N GLU A 294 -3.81 14.59 7.15
CA GLU A 294 -3.03 13.40 6.77
C GLU A 294 -2.06 12.99 7.89
N PHE A 295 -1.46 13.96 8.61
CA PHE A 295 -0.58 13.63 9.73
C PHE A 295 -1.31 12.98 10.92
N GLU A 296 -2.55 13.39 11.17
CA GLU A 296 -3.42 12.67 12.11
C GLU A 296 -3.75 11.26 11.62
N ASP A 297 -3.95 11.08 10.31
CA ASP A 297 -4.21 9.78 9.69
C ASP A 297 -2.98 8.86 9.81
N PHE A 298 -1.77 9.37 9.56
CA PHE A 298 -0.51 8.68 9.82
C PHE A 298 -0.38 8.24 11.28
N LYS A 299 -0.71 9.13 12.23
CA LYS A 299 -0.72 8.78 13.65
C LYS A 299 -1.73 7.70 13.98
N MET A 300 -2.89 7.66 13.31
CA MET A 300 -3.84 6.56 13.46
C MET A 300 -3.25 5.23 12.98
N VAL A 301 -2.45 5.21 11.91
CA VAL A 301 -1.70 4.00 11.51
C VAL A 301 -0.79 3.52 12.64
N LEU A 302 0.01 4.41 13.22
CA LEU A 302 0.92 4.06 14.32
C LEU A 302 0.17 3.58 15.57
N ASP A 303 -0.97 4.20 15.88
CA ASP A 303 -1.84 3.78 16.98
C ASP A 303 -2.41 2.37 16.74
N VAL A 304 -2.86 2.06 15.51
CA VAL A 304 -3.34 0.72 15.13
C VAL A 304 -2.24 -0.31 15.33
N CYS A 305 -1.03 -0.05 14.81
CA CYS A 305 0.12 -0.93 14.99
C CYS A 305 0.42 -1.19 16.48
N ARG A 306 0.36 -0.15 17.31
CA ARG A 306 0.61 -0.27 18.76
C ARG A 306 -0.46 -1.08 19.48
N GLU A 307 -1.75 -0.82 19.19
CA GLU A 307 -2.87 -1.50 19.84
C GLU A 307 -2.97 -2.98 19.42
N THR A 308 -2.65 -3.30 18.16
CA THR A 308 -2.69 -4.67 17.62
C THR A 308 -1.38 -5.46 17.84
N GLY A 309 -0.28 -4.79 18.19
CA GLY A 309 1.04 -5.40 18.30
C GLY A 309 1.71 -5.72 16.96
N VAL A 310 1.14 -5.27 15.83
CA VAL A 310 1.79 -5.35 14.52
C VAL A 310 3.00 -4.42 14.49
N GLU A 311 4.14 -4.92 14.04
CA GLU A 311 5.41 -4.16 13.96
C GLU A 311 5.60 -3.58 12.54
N PRO A 312 5.43 -2.26 12.33
CA PRO A 312 5.70 -1.64 11.04
C PRO A 312 7.19 -1.29 10.87
N LEU A 313 7.68 -1.47 9.65
CA LEU A 313 8.80 -0.67 9.13
C LEU A 313 8.24 0.55 8.40
N ILE A 314 8.57 1.75 8.88
CA ILE A 314 8.26 2.99 8.16
C ILE A 314 9.38 3.26 7.15
N VAL A 315 9.07 3.33 5.87
CA VAL A 315 10.02 3.63 4.80
C VAL A 315 9.82 5.07 4.33
N ILE A 316 10.78 5.94 4.66
CA ILE A 316 10.75 7.33 4.19
C ILE A 316 11.36 7.36 2.79
N GLN A 317 10.48 7.45 1.79
CA GLN A 317 10.91 7.67 0.41
C GLN A 317 11.27 9.14 0.17
N PRO A 318 12.39 9.42 -0.53
CA PRO A 318 12.68 10.76 -1.01
C PRO A 318 11.78 11.14 -2.18
N VAL A 319 11.86 12.40 -2.59
CA VAL A 319 11.43 12.86 -3.92
C VAL A 319 12.64 13.34 -4.71
N LYS A 320 12.49 13.63 -6.01
CA LYS A 320 13.62 14.16 -6.79
C LYS A 320 13.87 15.60 -6.36
N GLY A 321 14.84 15.80 -5.47
CA GLY A 321 15.12 17.08 -4.84
C GLY A 321 15.33 18.19 -5.85
N ALA A 322 16.17 17.97 -6.85
CA ALA A 322 16.44 18.93 -7.93
C ALA A 322 15.19 19.32 -8.76
N ALA A 323 14.18 18.46 -8.83
CA ALA A 323 12.90 18.80 -9.47
C ALA A 323 12.00 19.60 -8.53
N TYR A 324 11.91 19.18 -7.26
CA TYR A 324 11.09 19.84 -6.24
C TYR A 324 11.61 21.21 -5.82
N ASP A 325 12.92 21.46 -5.91
CA ASP A 325 13.54 22.77 -5.67
C ASP A 325 13.04 23.86 -6.64
N GLN A 326 12.44 23.47 -7.75
CA GLN A 326 11.80 24.37 -8.72
C GLN A 326 10.32 24.62 -8.41
N THR A 327 9.86 24.22 -7.23
CA THR A 327 8.48 24.33 -6.75
C THR A 327 8.44 25.01 -5.38
N VAL A 328 7.24 25.15 -4.81
CA VAL A 328 7.07 25.72 -3.46
C VAL A 328 7.59 24.79 -2.35
N TYR A 329 7.85 23.52 -2.65
CA TYR A 329 8.36 22.52 -1.70
C TYR A 329 9.87 22.39 -1.83
N THR A 330 10.59 23.44 -1.42
CA THR A 330 12.06 23.50 -1.42
C THR A 330 12.67 22.43 -0.51
N CYS A 331 13.99 22.24 -0.59
CA CYS A 331 14.74 21.35 0.30
C CYS A 331 14.35 21.57 1.77
N GLU A 332 14.33 22.82 2.25
CA GLU A 332 14.01 23.14 3.64
C GLU A 332 12.60 22.68 4.03
N VAL A 333 11.63 22.81 3.12
CA VAL A 333 10.25 22.36 3.34
C VAL A 333 10.18 20.82 3.38
N ARG A 334 10.84 20.13 2.44
CA ARG A 334 10.84 18.66 2.42
C ARG A 334 11.51 18.06 3.65
N GLN A 335 12.57 18.70 4.15
CA GLN A 335 13.22 18.31 5.41
C GLN A 335 12.30 18.46 6.63
N GLN A 336 11.29 19.34 6.60
CA GLN A 336 10.25 19.38 7.64
C GLN A 336 9.38 18.12 7.60
N TYR A 337 8.96 17.66 6.41
CA TYR A 337 8.22 16.41 6.26
C TYR A 337 9.01 15.20 6.76
N TYR A 338 10.28 15.05 6.34
CA TYR A 338 11.11 13.92 6.76
C TYR A 338 11.29 13.88 8.28
N ARG A 339 11.51 15.03 8.93
CA ARG A 339 11.55 15.12 10.39
C ARG A 339 10.22 14.74 11.03
N MET A 340 9.10 15.28 10.53
CA MET A 340 7.77 15.01 11.06
C MET A 340 7.44 13.50 11.09
N VAL A 341 7.75 12.77 10.01
CA VAL A 341 7.55 11.32 9.94
C VAL A 341 8.51 10.58 10.87
N ARG A 342 9.80 10.95 10.88
CA ARG A 342 10.80 10.35 11.78
C ARG A 342 10.41 10.49 13.25
N ASP A 343 10.05 11.71 13.67
CA ASP A 343 9.74 12.01 15.06
C ASP A 343 8.47 11.25 15.50
N ALA A 344 7.43 11.20 14.66
CA ALA A 344 6.22 10.44 14.96
C ALA A 344 6.47 8.92 15.04
N ALA A 345 7.30 8.35 14.15
CA ALA A 345 7.70 6.95 14.22
C ALA A 345 8.53 6.64 15.48
N ALA A 346 9.49 7.51 15.81
CA ALA A 346 10.33 7.38 16.99
C ALA A 346 9.52 7.48 18.30
N ASP A 347 8.60 8.45 18.39
CA ASP A 347 7.66 8.60 19.51
C ASP A 347 6.78 7.37 19.69
N ALA A 348 6.43 6.70 18.59
CA ALA A 348 5.68 5.45 18.61
C ALA A 348 6.53 4.21 18.90
N GLY A 349 7.86 4.33 18.91
CA GLY A 349 8.80 3.23 19.14
C GLY A 349 9.04 2.34 17.93
N PHE A 350 8.78 2.84 16.71
CA PHE A 350 8.92 2.06 15.48
C PHE A 350 10.16 2.44 14.67
N GLN A 351 10.70 1.47 13.95
CA GLN A 351 11.89 1.63 13.12
C GLN A 351 11.57 2.38 11.82
N VAL A 352 12.53 3.19 11.39
CA VAL A 352 12.48 3.90 10.11
C VAL A 352 13.63 3.43 9.21
N ALA A 353 13.31 3.06 7.97
CA ALA A 353 14.26 3.02 6.87
C ALA A 353 14.23 4.38 6.16
N ASP A 354 15.18 5.26 6.50
CA ASP A 354 15.20 6.63 5.99
C ASP A 354 16.07 6.75 4.74
N PHE A 355 15.43 6.96 3.58
CA PHE A 355 16.10 7.19 2.30
C PHE A 355 16.06 8.66 1.87
N SER A 356 15.64 9.60 2.74
CA SER A 356 15.59 11.03 2.41
C SER A 356 16.94 11.61 1.97
N GLY A 357 18.06 11.04 2.46
CA GLY A 357 19.41 11.39 2.03
C GLY A 357 19.71 11.15 0.55
N HIS A 358 18.91 10.33 -0.14
CA HIS A 358 19.05 10.04 -1.56
C HIS A 358 18.24 10.97 -2.48
N GLU A 359 17.62 12.04 -1.96
CA GLU A 359 16.76 12.94 -2.77
C GLU A 359 17.50 13.64 -3.93
N TYR A 360 18.83 13.79 -3.81
CA TYR A 360 19.69 14.37 -4.85
C TYR A 360 20.50 13.33 -5.64
N ASP A 361 20.39 12.05 -5.30
CA ASP A 361 21.08 11.00 -6.04
C ASP A 361 20.48 10.86 -7.44
N ARG A 362 21.36 11.04 -8.44
CA ARG A 362 20.95 11.15 -9.84
C ARG A 362 20.06 9.99 -10.26
N TYR A 363 20.41 8.76 -9.90
CA TYR A 363 19.73 7.56 -10.38
C TYR A 363 18.83 6.88 -9.36
N PHE A 364 18.53 7.48 -8.19
CA PHE A 364 17.69 6.83 -7.17
C PHE A 364 16.20 6.80 -7.55
N LEU A 365 15.70 7.87 -8.19
CA LEU A 365 14.30 8.00 -8.62
C LEU A 365 14.22 8.14 -10.14
N ARG A 366 13.28 7.42 -10.76
CA ARG A 366 13.04 7.46 -12.22
C ARG A 366 12.18 8.63 -12.68
N ASP A 367 11.46 9.26 -11.78
CA ASP A 367 10.64 10.43 -12.05
C ASP A 367 10.69 11.37 -10.84
N TYR A 368 9.65 12.19 -10.63
CA TYR A 368 9.62 13.15 -9.53
C TYR A 368 9.53 12.49 -8.14
N SER A 369 9.08 11.23 -8.02
CA SER A 369 8.87 10.59 -6.72
C SER A 369 8.96 9.07 -6.66
N HIS A 370 8.90 8.36 -7.79
CA HIS A 370 8.94 6.89 -7.80
C HIS A 370 10.38 6.37 -7.92
N PRO A 371 10.69 5.24 -7.27
CA PRO A 371 12.02 4.65 -7.34
C PRO A 371 12.37 4.24 -8.78
N SER A 372 13.63 4.41 -9.13
CA SER A 372 14.24 3.70 -10.26
C SER A 372 14.48 2.24 -9.90
N GLU A 373 15.11 1.48 -10.80
CA GLU A 373 15.69 0.17 -10.46
C GLU A 373 16.64 0.28 -9.25
N LEU A 374 17.54 1.28 -9.25
CA LEU A 374 18.50 1.43 -8.14
C LEU A 374 17.79 1.74 -6.82
N GLY A 375 16.87 2.73 -6.78
CA GLY A 375 16.10 3.02 -5.57
C GLY A 375 15.25 1.83 -5.11
N SER A 376 14.74 1.04 -6.07
CA SER A 376 14.00 -0.19 -5.79
C SER A 376 14.86 -1.26 -5.11
N ALA A 377 16.12 -1.42 -5.51
CA ALA A 377 17.05 -2.34 -4.87
C ALA A 377 17.29 -1.99 -3.38
N TYR A 378 17.42 -0.70 -3.06
CA TYR A 378 17.48 -0.23 -1.66
C TYR A 378 16.22 -0.58 -0.88
N TYR A 379 15.04 -0.32 -1.46
CA TYR A 379 13.77 -0.63 -0.81
C TYR A 379 13.62 -2.13 -0.58
N SER A 380 13.90 -2.95 -1.59
CA SER A 380 13.85 -4.41 -1.47
C SER A 380 14.80 -4.93 -0.40
N LYS A 381 16.02 -4.41 -0.30
CA LYS A 381 16.98 -4.83 0.72
C LYS A 381 16.50 -4.52 2.13
N ALA A 382 16.02 -3.29 2.36
CA ALA A 382 15.47 -2.88 3.64
C ALA A 382 14.23 -3.72 4.03
N ILE A 383 13.31 -3.96 3.09
CA ILE A 383 12.13 -4.81 3.30
C ILE A 383 12.55 -6.23 3.65
N TYR A 384 13.37 -6.86 2.80
CA TYR A 384 13.80 -8.24 3.00
C TYR A 384 14.46 -8.46 4.36
N THR A 385 15.43 -7.60 4.71
CA THR A 385 16.17 -7.70 5.96
C THR A 385 15.29 -7.45 7.18
N PHE A 386 14.36 -6.50 7.10
CA PHE A 386 13.38 -6.27 8.15
C PHE A 386 12.47 -7.47 8.37
N LEU A 387 11.90 -8.03 7.30
CA LEU A 387 11.03 -9.20 7.40
C LEU A 387 11.80 -10.41 7.97
N LYS A 388 13.06 -10.58 7.56
CA LYS A 388 13.92 -11.70 7.99
C LYS A 388 14.43 -11.56 9.42
N THR A 389 14.83 -10.37 9.85
CA THR A 389 15.64 -10.15 11.06
C THR A 389 15.00 -9.21 12.08
N GLY A 390 13.98 -8.45 11.69
CA GLY A 390 13.42 -7.34 12.47
C GLY A 390 14.13 -6.00 12.26
N TYR A 391 15.27 -5.97 11.56
CA TYR A 391 16.04 -4.76 11.32
C TYR A 391 16.22 -4.50 9.82
N ALA A 392 15.96 -3.26 9.40
CA ALA A 392 16.13 -2.85 8.02
C ALA A 392 17.61 -2.49 7.74
N ASP A 393 18.17 -3.07 6.68
CA ASP A 393 19.45 -2.67 6.12
C ASP A 393 19.22 -1.65 4.99
N THR A 394 19.63 -0.41 5.23
CA THR A 394 19.55 0.70 4.28
C THR A 394 20.86 0.95 3.54
N SER A 395 21.91 0.17 3.80
CA SER A 395 23.21 0.35 3.15
C SER A 395 23.16 -0.08 1.69
N PRO A 396 24.00 0.52 0.81
CA PRO A 396 24.28 -0.05 -0.50
C PRO A 396 24.86 -1.46 -0.39
N SER A 397 24.86 -2.17 -1.52
CA SER A 397 25.60 -3.39 -1.78
C SER A 397 26.37 -3.27 -3.10
N GLY A 398 27.41 -4.07 -3.28
CA GLY A 398 28.32 -4.00 -4.42
C GLY A 398 29.07 -2.67 -4.58
N ASP A 399 29.61 -2.45 -5.78
CA ASP A 399 30.42 -1.28 -6.14
C ASP A 399 29.57 -0.05 -6.55
N VAL A 400 28.33 0.07 -6.06
CA VAL A 400 27.48 1.23 -6.40
C VAL A 400 28.09 2.48 -5.78
N LEU A 401 28.79 3.24 -6.62
CA LEU A 401 29.31 4.56 -6.29
C LEU A 401 28.12 5.53 -6.20
N LEU A 402 27.67 5.82 -4.98
CA LEU A 402 26.92 7.02 -4.68
C LEU A 402 27.80 8.20 -5.10
N ALA A 403 27.38 8.93 -6.13
CA ALA A 403 28.13 10.10 -6.58
C ALA A 403 28.09 11.14 -5.46
N GLY A 404 29.16 11.23 -4.67
CA GLY A 404 29.22 12.03 -3.46
C GLY A 404 30.63 12.16 -2.87
N VAL A 405 31.64 12.41 -3.71
CA VAL A 405 32.68 13.42 -3.44
C VAL A 405 32.84 14.28 -4.69
#